data_AF-A0A914RHJ0-F1
#
_entry.id   AF-A0A914RHJ0-F1
#
_cell.length_a   1.000
_cell.length_b   1.000
_cell.length_c   1.000
_cell.angle_alpha   90.00
_cell.angle_beta   90.00
_cell.angle_gamma   90.00
#
_symmetry.space_group_name_H-M   'P 1'
#
loop_
_entity.id
_entity.type
_entity.pdbx_description
1 polymer ?
#
loop_
_entity_poly.entity_id
_entity_poly.type
_entity_poly.pdbx_seq_one_letter_code
_entity_poly.pdbx_strand_id
1 'polypeptide(L)'
;MSGHSFLAQDGDKLVGICLNSVYEVRTSHSVSRNDFDPMKDYKDGCLFSDIEMGSYRSVNANRIATFVAELDKDVKFAAPYAKRIFKIDVICVSPNYAR
;
A
#
# COMPACT_ATOMS: atom_id res chain seq x y z
N MET A 1 -2.27 2.92 -16.60
CA MET A 1 -1.26 3.47 -15.68
C MET A 1 -1.75 4.83 -15.22
N SER A 2 -1.79 5.10 -13.91
CA SER A 2 -2.01 6.47 -13.43
C SER A 2 -0.81 7.32 -13.91
N GLY A 3 -1.04 8.53 -14.43
CA GLY A 3 0.00 9.37 -15.04
C GLY A 3 1.00 9.97 -14.04
N HIS A 4 1.28 9.27 -12.94
CA HIS A 4 1.97 9.78 -11.76
C HIS A 4 3.24 9.00 -11.40
N SER A 5 3.61 7.99 -12.19
CA SER A 5 4.86 7.25 -12.01
C SER A 5 6.01 7.91 -12.77
N PHE A 6 7.20 7.87 -12.18
CA PHE A 6 8.41 8.49 -12.72
C PHE A 6 9.49 7.44 -12.98
N LEU A 7 10.26 7.67 -14.04
CA LEU A 7 11.42 6.87 -14.43
C LEU A 7 12.64 7.79 -14.46
N ALA A 8 13.75 7.34 -13.91
CA ALA A 8 15.04 8.02 -14.01
C ALA A 8 15.92 7.23 -14.99
N GLN A 9 16.46 7.92 -15.98
CA GLN A 9 17.34 7.35 -17.00
C GLN A 9 18.70 8.05 -17.02
N ASP A 10 19.75 7.28 -17.28
CA ASP A 10 21.10 7.75 -17.57
C ASP A 10 21.50 7.21 -18.95
N GLY A 11 21.36 8.05 -19.98
CA GLY A 11 21.33 7.60 -21.37
C GLY A 11 20.21 6.58 -21.60
N ASP A 12 20.55 5.41 -22.12
CA ASP A 12 19.59 4.33 -22.38
C ASP A 12 19.32 3.42 -21.16
N LYS A 13 19.97 3.70 -20.02
CA LYS A 13 19.85 2.85 -18.82
C LYS A 13 18.77 3.39 -17.89
N LEU A 14 17.84 2.51 -17.47
CA LEU A 14 16.94 2.80 -16.37
C LEU A 14 17.70 2.69 -15.04
N VAL A 15 17.83 3.81 -14.32
CA VAL A 15 18.61 3.89 -13.08
C VAL A 15 17.74 4.02 -11.84
N GLY A 16 16.46 4.33 -12.01
CA GLY A 16 15.51 4.35 -10.90
C GLY A 16 14.07 4.41 -11.38
N ILE A 17 13.17 3.98 -10.50
CA ILE A 17 11.72 4.03 -10.70
C ILE A 17 11.05 4.54 -9.43
N CYS A 18 9.96 5.28 -9.63
CA CYS A 18 9.04 5.68 -8.59
C CYS A 18 7.62 5.39 -9.10
N LEU A 19 7.01 4.32 -8.61
CA LEU A 19 5.67 3.92 -8.99
C LEU A 19 4.68 4.45 -7.96
N ASN A 20 3.71 5.23 -8.45
CA ASN A 20 2.80 5.96 -7.59
C ASN A 20 1.34 5.68 -7.95
N SER A 21 0.50 5.81 -6.93
CA SER A 21 -0.95 5.73 -7.04
C SER A 21 -1.58 6.98 -6.44
N VAL A 22 -2.73 7.37 -6.99
CA VAL A 22 -3.55 8.45 -6.46
C VAL A 22 -4.90 7.87 -6.10
N TYR A 23 -5.29 8.04 -4.86
CA TYR A 23 -6.58 7.60 -4.35
C TYR A 23 -7.45 8.80 -4.05
N GLU A 24 -8.71 8.73 -4.45
CA GLU A 24 -9.73 9.66 -3.96
C GLU A 24 -10.20 9.20 -2.59
N VAL A 25 -10.18 10.12 -1.63
CA VAL A 25 -10.74 9.87 -0.31
C VAL A 25 -12.18 10.33 -0.38
N ARG A 26 -13.09 9.37 -0.51
CA ARG A 26 -14.51 9.66 -0.28
C ARG A 26 -14.64 10.00 1.20
N THR A 27 -15.15 11.19 1.50
CA THR A 27 -15.45 11.63 2.87
C THR A 27 -16.53 10.73 3.44
N SER A 28 -16.16 9.57 3.99
CA SER A 28 -17.04 8.77 4.84
C SER A 28 -16.89 9.32 6.25
N HIS A 29 -17.84 10.16 6.65
CA HIS A 29 -18.01 10.53 8.04
C HIS A 29 -18.12 9.24 8.88
N SER A 30 -17.37 9.21 9.99
CA SER A 30 -17.17 8.08 10.90
C SER A 30 -16.51 6.83 10.31
N VAL A 31 -15.18 6.83 10.26
CA VAL A 31 -14.43 5.58 10.37
C VAL A 31 -14.23 5.37 11.89
N SER A 32 -14.82 4.34 12.49
CA SER A 32 -14.47 3.97 13.86
C SER A 32 -13.15 3.22 13.80
N ARG A 33 -12.17 3.62 14.61
CA ARG A 33 -10.97 2.83 14.81
C ARG A 33 -11.37 1.68 15.71
N ASN A 34 -11.59 0.50 15.13
CA ASN A 34 -11.63 -0.71 15.92
C ASN A 34 -10.19 -0.99 16.35
N ASP A 35 -9.97 -1.19 17.65
CA ASP A 35 -8.66 -1.57 18.15
C ASP A 35 -8.26 -2.91 17.54
N PHE A 36 -7.07 -2.97 16.93
CA PHE A 36 -6.52 -4.18 16.33
C PHE A 36 -6.13 -5.16 17.45
N ASP A 37 -6.72 -6.35 17.43
CA ASP A 37 -6.39 -7.46 18.33
C ASP A 37 -5.68 -8.55 17.50
N PRO A 38 -4.35 -8.67 17.60
CA PRO A 38 -3.57 -9.61 16.81
C PRO A 38 -4.02 -11.07 16.97
N MET A 39 -4.60 -11.43 18.12
CA MET A 39 -4.96 -12.80 18.40
C MET A 39 -6.36 -13.15 17.87
N LYS A 40 -7.28 -12.18 17.84
CA LYS A 40 -8.61 -12.36 17.24
C LYS A 40 -8.61 -12.12 15.74
N ASP A 41 -8.03 -11.01 15.29
CA ASP A 41 -8.12 -10.59 13.89
C ASP A 41 -7.36 -11.55 12.95
N TYR A 42 -6.32 -12.22 13.47
CA TYR A 42 -5.50 -13.16 12.71
C TYR A 42 -6.02 -14.62 12.73
N LYS A 43 -6.68 -15.07 13.80
CA LYS A 43 -7.18 -16.46 13.92
C LYS A 43 -8.66 -16.61 13.58
N ASP A 44 -9.48 -15.70 14.10
CA ASP A 44 -10.94 -15.78 14.04
C ASP A 44 -11.54 -14.69 13.13
N GLY A 45 -10.68 -13.80 12.62
CA GLY A 45 -11.06 -12.65 11.80
C GLY A 45 -10.80 -12.84 10.30
N CYS A 46 -11.18 -11.82 9.54
CA CYS A 46 -11.09 -11.79 8.08
C CYS A 46 -9.65 -11.93 7.53
N LEU A 47 -8.62 -11.63 8.34
CA LEU A 47 -7.23 -11.66 7.87
C LEU A 47 -6.73 -13.07 7.57
N PHE A 48 -7.21 -14.09 8.27
CA PHE A 48 -6.85 -15.48 7.96
C PHE A 48 -7.30 -15.85 6.54
N SER A 49 -8.56 -15.53 6.20
CA SER A 49 -9.08 -15.75 4.85
C SER A 49 -8.35 -14.90 3.81
N ASP A 50 -8.01 -13.65 4.12
CA ASP A 50 -7.28 -12.79 3.20
C ASP A 50 -5.85 -13.29 2.92
N ILE A 51 -5.23 -13.98 3.89
CA ILE A 51 -3.90 -14.57 3.76
C ILE A 51 -3.93 -15.91 3.03
N GLU A 52 -4.78 -16.84 3.46
CA GLU A 52 -4.78 -18.22 2.95
C GLU A 52 -5.58 -18.35 1.64
N MET A 53 -6.62 -17.54 1.45
CA MET A 53 -7.49 -17.55 0.26
C MET A 53 -7.42 -16.25 -0.54
N GLY A 54 -6.42 -15.41 -0.28
CA GLY A 54 -6.22 -14.16 -0.99
C GLY A 54 -5.97 -14.34 -2.49
N SER A 55 -6.08 -13.23 -3.22
CA SER A 55 -6.01 -13.21 -4.69
C SER A 55 -4.67 -13.66 -5.30
N TYR A 56 -3.58 -13.67 -4.50
CA TYR A 56 -2.28 -14.13 -4.97
C TYR A 56 -2.13 -15.64 -4.76
N ARG A 57 -1.50 -16.30 -5.72
CA ARG A 57 -1.14 -17.73 -5.63
C ARG A 57 -0.17 -18.02 -4.49
N SER A 58 0.68 -17.06 -4.13
CA SER A 58 1.66 -17.20 -3.05
C SER A 58 1.08 -16.67 -1.75
N VAL A 59 1.05 -17.53 -0.71
CA VAL A 59 0.64 -17.14 0.64
C VAL A 59 1.47 -15.96 1.15
N ASN A 60 2.77 -15.92 0.86
CA ASN A 60 3.61 -14.79 1.26
C ASN A 60 3.21 -13.48 0.56
N ALA A 61 2.78 -13.53 -0.70
CA ALA A 61 2.26 -12.35 -1.38
C ALA A 61 0.95 -11.87 -0.76
N ASN A 62 0.05 -12.81 -0.41
CA ASN A 62 -1.18 -12.48 0.33
C ASN A 62 -0.89 -11.87 1.71
N ARG A 63 0.13 -12.36 2.43
CA ARG A 63 0.57 -11.77 3.71
C ARG A 63 1.00 -10.32 3.55
N ILE A 64 1.83 -10.02 2.54
CA ILE A 64 2.28 -8.65 2.26
C ILE A 64 1.08 -7.77 1.88
N ALA A 65 0.21 -8.25 0.99
CA ALA A 65 -0.97 -7.51 0.56
C ALA A 65 -1.91 -7.19 1.73
N THR A 66 -2.18 -8.17 2.59
CA THR A 66 -3.02 -8.03 3.78
C THR A 66 -2.40 -7.01 4.75
N PHE A 67 -1.09 -7.13 5.02
CA PHE A 67 -0.38 -6.19 5.89
C PHE A 67 -0.44 -4.74 5.38
N VAL A 68 -0.19 -4.52 4.08
CA VAL A 68 -0.26 -3.19 3.47
C VAL A 68 -1.69 -2.65 3.51
N ALA A 69 -2.70 -3.50 3.29
CA ALA A 69 -4.10 -3.09 3.35
C ALA A 69 -4.52 -2.64 4.75
N GLU A 70 -4.03 -3.30 5.81
CA GLU A 70 -4.26 -2.85 7.19
C GLU A 70 -3.60 -1.51 7.49
N LEU A 71 -2.34 -1.30 7.06
CA LEU A 71 -1.67 0.00 7.20
C LEU A 71 -2.40 1.13 6.45
N ASP A 72 -2.94 0.84 5.27
CA ASP A 72 -3.68 1.83 4.47
C ASP A 72 -4.99 2.28 5.14
N LYS A 73 -5.56 1.49 6.06
CA LYS A 73 -6.72 1.92 6.86
C LYS A 73 -6.33 3.11 7.74
N ASP A 74 -5.18 3.06 8.41
CA ASP A 74 -4.67 4.12 9.28
C ASP A 74 -4.36 5.42 8.52
N VAL A 75 -3.92 5.32 7.27
CA VAL A 75 -3.66 6.50 6.43
C VAL A 75 -4.91 7.36 6.21
N LYS A 76 -6.09 6.73 6.07
CA LYS A 76 -7.37 7.44 5.95
C LYS A 76 -7.74 8.18 7.23
N PHE A 77 -7.35 7.65 8.40
CA PHE A 77 -7.52 8.34 9.69
C PHE A 77 -6.56 9.51 9.85
N ALA A 78 -5.32 9.36 9.40
CA ALA A 78 -4.28 10.39 9.55
C ALA A 78 -4.55 11.64 8.69
N ALA A 79 -5.26 11.50 7.57
CA ALA A 79 -5.55 12.59 6.63
C ALA A 79 -7.06 12.79 6.39
N PRO A 80 -7.87 13.11 7.43
CA PRO A 80 -9.34 13.05 7.36
C PRO A 80 -9.97 14.11 6.45
N TYR A 81 -9.25 15.19 6.14
CA TYR A 81 -9.70 16.27 5.25
C TYR A 81 -9.09 16.20 3.85
N ALA A 82 -8.18 15.25 3.60
CA ALA A 82 -7.60 15.08 2.28
C ALA A 82 -8.70 14.60 1.32
N LYS A 83 -8.84 15.25 0.16
CA LYS A 83 -9.74 14.78 -0.92
C LYS A 83 -9.06 13.74 -1.81
N ARG A 84 -7.74 13.82 -1.91
CA ARG A 84 -6.89 12.93 -2.69
C ARG A 84 -5.61 12.65 -1.92
N ILE A 85 -5.16 11.40 -1.97
CA ILE A 85 -3.90 10.94 -1.40
C ILE A 85 -3.01 10.49 -2.54
N PHE A 86 -1.79 11.02 -2.57
CA PHE A 86 -0.72 10.56 -3.46
C PHE A 86 0.17 9.60 -2.67
N LYS A 87 0.24 8.34 -3.09
CA LYS A 87 1.02 7.30 -2.44
C LYS A 87 2.16 6.84 -3.34
N ILE A 88 3.32 6.68 -2.72
CA ILE A 88 4.49 6.04 -3.34
C ILE A 88 4.42 4.56 -2.99
N ASP A 89 4.15 3.71 -3.99
CA ASP A 89 4.02 2.26 -3.80
C ASP A 89 5.36 1.55 -3.90
N VAL A 90 6.19 1.98 -4.87
CA VAL A 90 7.53 1.44 -5.08
C VAL A 90 8.48 2.59 -5.35
N ILE A 91 9.57 2.65 -4.59
CA ILE A 91 10.73 3.46 -4.90
C ILE A 91 11.93 2.53 -5.00
N CYS A 92 12.63 2.60 -6.12
CA CYS A 92 13.81 1.77 -6.34
C CYS A 92 14.85 2.58 -7.12
N VAL A 93 16.09 2.54 -6.63
CA VAL A 93 17.23 3.21 -7.25
C VAL A 93 18.33 2.17 -7.40
N SER A 94 18.98 2.17 -8.56
CA SER A 94 20.16 1.35 -8.81
C SER A 94 21.24 1.69 -7.76
N PRO A 95 21.82 0.70 -7.05
CA PRO A 95 22.80 0.96 -6.00
C PRO A 95 24.00 1.79 -6.47
N ASN A 96 24.37 1.70 -7.75
CA ASN A 96 25.45 2.49 -8.34
C ASN A 96 25.17 4.01 -8.36
N TYR A 97 23.92 4.39 -8.12
CA TYR A 97 23.44 5.77 -8.09
C TYR A 97 22.96 6.18 -6.68
N ALA A 98 23.04 5.28 -5.70
CA ALA A 98 22.82 5.62 -4.30
C ALA A 98 24.02 6.43 -3.80
N ARG A 99 23.81 7.70 -3.49
CA ARG A 99 24.80 8.61 -2.91
C ARG A 99 24.31 9.10 -1.56
#